data_AF-A0A434MPY6-F1
#
_entry.id   AF-A0A434MPY6-F1
#
_cell.length_a   1.000
_cell.length_b   1.000
_cell.length_c   1.000
_cell.angle_alpha   90.00
_cell.angle_beta   90.00
_cell.angle_gamma   90.00
#
_symmetry.space_group_name_H-M   'P 1'
#
loop_
_entity.id
_entity.type
_entity.pdbx_description
1 polymer ?
#
loop_
_entity_poly.entity_id
_entity_poly.type
_entity_poly.pdbx_seq_one_letter_code
_entity_poly.pdbx_strand_id
1 'polypeptide(L)'
;MLELYGQKLSSRLLLGTALYPSPAVMAEAMKAAGAEIVTVSLRRETAGGKTGGQFWSLVQSLGVRVLPNTAGCHSVKEAVTTARMARELFGTNWIKLEVIGNHDALQPDIFGLVEAAGILAGEGFEVFPYTTEDLIVAEKLLEAGCKV
;
A
#
# COMPACT_ATOMS: atom_id res chain seq x y z
N MET A 1 6.45 20.97 -0.29
CA MET A 1 6.19 19.95 0.75
C MET A 1 4.97 19.16 0.32
N LEU A 2 5.04 17.83 0.31
CA LEU A 2 3.90 16.96 0.03
C LEU A 2 3.16 16.71 1.35
N GLU A 3 1.83 16.72 1.34
CA GLU A 3 1.02 16.39 2.51
C GLU A 3 0.07 15.25 2.14
N LEU A 4 0.20 14.12 2.84
CA LEU A 4 -0.63 12.93 2.64
C LEU A 4 -1.28 12.62 3.99
N TYR A 5 -2.60 12.72 4.07
CA TYR A 5 -3.36 12.45 5.30
C TYR A 5 -2.77 13.15 6.55
N GLY A 6 -2.46 14.46 6.42
CA GLY A 6 -1.89 15.28 7.50
C GLY A 6 -0.40 15.02 7.79
N GLN A 7 0.23 14.06 7.13
CA GLN A 7 1.67 13.82 7.24
C GLN A 7 2.42 14.63 6.18
N LYS A 8 3.32 15.50 6.65
CA LYS A 8 4.19 16.31 5.80
C LYS A 8 5.45 15.54 5.42
N LEU A 9 5.75 15.53 4.13
CA LEU A 9 6.87 14.82 3.53
C LEU A 9 7.70 15.79 2.70
N SER A 10 9.01 15.63 2.80
CA SER A 10 9.99 16.36 2.01
C SER A 10 10.16 15.73 0.62
N SER A 11 10.11 14.41 0.54
CA SER A 11 10.21 13.60 -0.65
C SER A 11 8.85 13.36 -1.29
N ARG A 12 8.81 13.43 -2.63
CA ARG A 12 7.63 13.06 -3.44
C ARG A 12 7.76 11.65 -4.04
N LEU A 13 8.84 10.95 -3.72
CA LEU A 13 9.12 9.61 -4.24
C LEU A 13 8.74 8.56 -3.20
N LEU A 14 7.77 7.73 -3.58
CA LEU A 14 7.38 6.52 -2.84
C LEU A 14 8.03 5.33 -3.52
N LEU A 15 8.55 4.38 -2.75
CA LEU A 15 9.20 3.19 -3.32
C LEU A 15 8.48 1.90 -2.92
N GLY A 16 8.49 0.94 -3.84
CA GLY A 16 8.10 -0.44 -3.55
C GLY A 16 9.27 -1.24 -2.99
N THR A 17 8.98 -2.44 -2.48
CA THR A 17 10.02 -3.33 -1.97
C THR A 17 10.28 -4.53 -2.88
N ALA A 18 9.39 -4.83 -3.82
CA ALA A 18 9.52 -5.98 -4.72
C ALA A 18 10.63 -5.78 -5.77
N LEU A 19 11.05 -6.88 -6.41
CA LEU A 19 11.96 -6.91 -7.57
C LEU A 19 13.42 -6.46 -7.32
N TYR A 20 13.81 -6.21 -6.08
CA TYR A 20 15.23 -6.01 -5.75
C TYR A 20 15.99 -7.34 -5.72
N PRO A 21 17.24 -7.39 -6.23
CA PRO A 21 18.07 -8.59 -6.20
C PRO A 21 18.36 -9.12 -4.79
N SER A 22 18.41 -8.22 -3.79
CA SER A 22 18.58 -8.57 -2.39
C SER A 22 17.99 -7.51 -1.46
N PRO A 23 17.74 -7.84 -0.19
CA PRO A 23 17.31 -6.86 0.81
C PRO A 23 18.33 -5.73 1.05
N ALA A 24 19.62 -6.01 0.91
CA ALA A 24 20.68 -4.99 1.03
C ALA A 24 20.60 -3.96 -0.11
N VAL A 25 20.42 -4.41 -1.36
CA VAL A 25 20.27 -3.51 -2.52
C VAL A 25 19.01 -2.66 -2.40
N MET A 26 17.92 -3.23 -1.87
CA MET A 26 16.71 -2.47 -1.56
C MET A 26 16.98 -1.35 -0.55
N ALA A 27 17.69 -1.64 0.55
CA ALA A 27 18.01 -0.65 1.58
C ALA A 27 18.91 0.48 1.04
N GLU A 28 19.91 0.14 0.23
CA GLU A 28 20.77 1.13 -0.43
C GLU A 28 19.98 2.02 -1.41
N ALA A 29 19.10 1.44 -2.21
CA ALA A 29 18.25 2.18 -3.15
C ALA A 29 17.30 3.14 -2.41
N MET A 30 16.68 2.68 -1.32
CA MET A 30 15.82 3.53 -0.46
C MET A 30 16.58 4.73 0.09
N LYS A 31 17.80 4.50 0.61
CA LYS A 31 18.65 5.55 1.17
C LYS A 31 19.09 6.55 0.09
N ALA A 32 19.52 6.06 -1.06
CA ALA A 32 19.95 6.91 -2.17
C ALA A 32 18.81 7.76 -2.74
N ALA A 33 17.59 7.21 -2.78
CA ALA A 33 16.40 7.89 -3.27
C ALA A 33 15.85 8.96 -2.29
N GLY A 34 16.24 8.92 -1.01
CA GLY A 34 15.63 9.77 0.02
C GLY A 34 14.12 9.56 0.13
N ALA A 35 13.64 8.33 -0.13
CA ALA A 35 12.22 8.02 -0.05
C ALA A 35 11.80 7.90 1.42
N GLU A 36 10.69 8.57 1.78
CA GLU A 36 10.18 8.60 3.16
C GLU A 36 9.04 7.60 3.39
N ILE A 37 8.56 6.97 2.31
CA ILE A 37 7.48 5.97 2.33
C ILE A 37 7.92 4.75 1.53
N VAL A 38 7.65 3.58 2.08
CA VAL A 38 7.89 2.29 1.45
C VAL A 38 6.65 1.42 1.43
N THR A 39 6.33 0.80 0.28
CA THR A 39 5.19 -0.11 0.17
C THR A 39 5.55 -1.56 0.45
N VAL A 40 4.72 -2.25 1.22
CA VAL A 40 4.95 -3.63 1.67
C VAL A 40 3.69 -4.48 1.47
N SER A 41 3.84 -5.68 0.91
CA SER A 41 2.73 -6.64 0.81
C SER A 41 2.76 -7.66 1.95
N LEU A 42 1.59 -8.06 2.45
CA LEU A 42 1.47 -9.10 3.49
C LEU A 42 1.96 -10.46 3.00
N ARG A 43 1.82 -10.72 1.70
CA ARG A 43 2.33 -11.95 1.07
C ARG A 43 3.83 -12.07 1.22
N ARG A 44 4.56 -10.96 1.15
CA ARG A 44 6.02 -10.99 1.26
C ARG A 44 6.49 -11.29 2.68
N GLU A 45 5.79 -10.75 3.67
CA GLU A 45 6.09 -11.04 5.07
C GLU A 45 5.81 -12.51 5.42
N THR A 46 4.72 -13.06 4.89
CA THR A 46 4.31 -14.45 5.16
C THR A 46 5.09 -15.49 4.34
N ALA A 47 5.47 -15.17 3.09
CA ALA A 47 6.20 -16.09 2.21
C ALA A 47 7.63 -16.42 2.70
N GLY A 48 8.20 -15.60 3.59
CA GLY A 48 9.55 -15.83 4.12
C GLY A 48 9.68 -16.99 5.11
N GLY A 49 8.59 -17.52 5.67
CA GLY A 49 8.68 -18.47 6.79
C GLY A 49 9.54 -17.90 7.93
N LYS A 50 10.64 -18.57 8.32
CA LYS A 50 11.62 -18.05 9.30
C LYS A 50 12.30 -16.72 8.90
N THR A 51 12.23 -16.32 7.64
CA THR A 51 12.82 -15.08 7.11
C THR A 51 11.84 -13.91 7.02
N GLY A 52 10.54 -14.11 7.25
CA GLY A 52 9.55 -13.03 7.28
C GLY A 52 9.94 -11.94 8.29
N GLY A 53 10.16 -12.34 9.54
CA GLY A 53 10.60 -11.42 10.59
C GLY A 53 11.93 -10.71 10.31
N GLN A 54 12.81 -11.27 9.47
CA GLN A 54 14.04 -10.59 9.04
C GLN A 54 13.75 -9.48 8.03
N PHE A 55 12.80 -9.69 7.11
CA PHE A 55 12.36 -8.66 6.17
C PHE A 55 11.66 -7.50 6.89
N TRP A 56 10.76 -7.79 7.82
CA TRP A 56 10.13 -6.74 8.61
C TRP A 56 11.14 -5.96 9.46
N SER A 57 12.07 -6.65 10.13
CA SER A 57 13.14 -5.99 10.90
C SER A 57 13.98 -5.06 10.02
N LEU A 58 14.26 -5.47 8.77
CA LEU A 58 14.94 -4.61 7.80
C LEU A 58 14.11 -3.37 7.47
N VAL A 59 12.83 -3.53 7.11
CA VAL A 59 11.95 -2.40 6.80
C VAL A 59 11.87 -1.42 7.99
N GLN A 60 11.78 -1.93 9.22
CA GLN A 60 11.80 -1.09 10.42
C GLN A 60 13.13 -0.32 10.56
N SER A 61 14.26 -0.96 10.25
CA SER A 61 15.59 -0.32 10.34
C SER A 61 15.81 0.79 9.31
N LEU A 62 15.00 0.87 8.25
CA LEU A 62 15.05 1.98 7.30
C LEU A 62 14.55 3.29 7.91
N GLY A 63 13.76 3.25 8.99
CA GLY A 63 13.22 4.44 9.65
C GLY A 63 12.23 5.24 8.79
N VAL A 64 11.65 4.60 7.77
CA VAL A 64 10.68 5.21 6.85
C VAL A 64 9.25 4.80 7.21
N ARG A 65 8.26 5.54 6.71
CA ARG A 65 6.85 5.17 6.88
C ARG A 65 6.51 3.96 6.03
N VAL A 66 5.74 3.05 6.60
CA VAL A 66 5.26 1.85 5.89
C VAL A 66 3.87 2.13 5.34
N LEU A 67 3.68 1.82 4.06
CA LEU A 67 2.40 1.85 3.35
C LEU A 67 2.06 0.41 2.91
N PRO A 68 1.38 -0.37 3.77
CA PRO A 68 0.96 -1.72 3.41
C PRO A 68 0.07 -1.70 2.17
N ASN A 69 0.05 -2.78 1.39
CA ASN A 69 -0.80 -2.91 0.22
C ASN A 69 -1.59 -4.22 0.20
N THR A 70 -2.69 -4.23 -0.56
CA THR A 70 -3.52 -5.42 -0.80
C THR A 70 -3.14 -6.12 -2.11
N ALA A 71 -1.85 -6.15 -2.45
CA ALA A 71 -1.38 -6.72 -3.70
C ALA A 71 -1.83 -8.18 -3.89
N GLY A 72 -2.39 -8.45 -5.06
CA GLY A 72 -2.92 -9.75 -5.47
C GLY A 72 -4.30 -10.09 -4.91
N CYS A 73 -5.00 -9.15 -4.26
CA CYS A 73 -6.41 -9.31 -3.95
C CYS A 73 -7.27 -9.14 -5.22
N HIS A 74 -8.24 -10.02 -5.41
CA HIS A 74 -9.11 -10.07 -6.60
C HIS A 74 -10.58 -9.81 -6.27
N SER A 75 -10.90 -9.52 -5.01
CA SER A 75 -12.24 -9.15 -4.59
C SER A 75 -12.21 -8.13 -3.45
N VAL A 76 -13.31 -7.40 -3.30
CA VAL A 76 -13.55 -6.47 -2.17
C VAL A 76 -13.26 -7.15 -0.83
N LYS A 77 -13.81 -8.35 -0.63
CA LYS A 77 -13.66 -9.11 0.61
C LYS A 77 -12.20 -9.43 0.91
N GLU A 78 -11.43 -9.86 -0.10
CA GLU A 78 -10.00 -10.15 0.06
C GLU A 78 -9.21 -8.90 0.41
N ALA A 79 -9.46 -7.79 -0.30
CA ALA A 79 -8.73 -6.54 -0.07
C ALA A 79 -9.02 -5.97 1.32
N VAL A 80 -10.30 -5.90 1.73
CA VAL A 80 -10.69 -5.44 3.07
C VAL A 80 -10.11 -6.32 4.17
N THR A 81 -10.16 -7.65 4.01
CA THR A 81 -9.57 -8.58 4.99
C THR A 81 -8.06 -8.38 5.09
N THR A 82 -7.38 -8.25 3.96
CA THR A 82 -5.92 -8.03 3.90
C THR A 82 -5.53 -6.69 4.54
N ALA A 83 -6.30 -5.62 4.29
CA ALA A 83 -6.08 -4.31 4.90
C ALA A 83 -6.23 -4.34 6.42
N ARG A 84 -7.25 -5.02 6.95
CA ARG A 84 -7.43 -5.22 8.40
C ARG A 84 -6.25 -5.97 9.01
N MET A 85 -5.81 -7.06 8.39
CA MET A 85 -4.61 -7.78 8.83
C MET A 85 -3.35 -6.90 8.77
N ALA A 86 -3.24 -6.06 7.74
CA ALA A 86 -2.12 -5.14 7.57
C ALA A 86 -2.03 -4.13 8.72
N ARG A 87 -3.18 -3.58 9.13
CA ARG A 87 -3.26 -2.64 10.24
C ARG A 87 -2.78 -3.28 11.54
N GLU A 88 -3.22 -4.50 11.84
CA GLU A 88 -2.77 -5.23 13.04
C GLU A 88 -1.27 -5.54 13.02
N LEU A 89 -0.75 -5.92 11.85
CA LEU A 89 0.65 -6.33 11.71
C LEU A 89 1.63 -5.14 11.72
N PHE A 90 1.26 -4.04 11.06
CA PHE A 90 2.15 -2.91 10.82
C PHE A 90 1.82 -1.69 11.69
N GLY A 91 0.73 -1.71 12.45
CA GLY A 91 0.36 -0.64 13.38
C GLY A 91 0.05 0.70 12.69
N THR A 92 -0.47 0.66 11.47
CA THR A 92 -0.78 1.86 10.67
C THR A 92 -2.17 1.78 10.04
N ASN A 93 -2.84 2.93 9.94
CA ASN A 93 -4.12 3.06 9.24
C ASN A 93 -3.94 3.33 7.74
N TRP A 94 -2.70 3.54 7.27
CA TRP A 94 -2.42 3.74 5.86
C TRP A 94 -2.57 2.42 5.10
N ILE A 95 -3.24 2.46 3.95
CA ILE A 95 -3.36 1.28 3.08
C ILE A 95 -3.34 1.69 1.61
N LYS A 96 -2.41 1.11 0.84
CA LYS A 96 -2.46 1.13 -0.63
C LYS A 96 -3.43 0.07 -1.10
N LEU A 97 -4.62 0.51 -1.45
CA LEU A 97 -5.72 -0.36 -1.84
C LEU A 97 -5.60 -0.74 -3.32
N GLU A 98 -5.44 -2.04 -3.54
CA GLU A 98 -5.38 -2.71 -4.84
C GLU A 98 -6.48 -3.79 -4.88
N VAL A 99 -7.37 -3.70 -5.86
CA VAL A 99 -8.35 -4.75 -6.18
C VAL A 99 -8.18 -5.07 -7.67
N ILE A 100 -7.59 -6.23 -7.98
CA ILE A 100 -7.15 -6.55 -9.35
C ILE A 100 -8.25 -7.28 -10.11
N GLY A 101 -8.75 -6.65 -11.18
CA GLY A 101 -9.78 -7.20 -12.06
C GLY A 101 -9.20 -8.03 -13.21
N ASN A 102 -8.04 -7.61 -13.76
CA ASN A 102 -7.34 -8.36 -14.80
C ASN A 102 -5.93 -8.76 -14.33
N HIS A 103 -5.65 -10.06 -14.29
CA HIS A 103 -4.39 -10.58 -13.77
C HIS A 103 -3.19 -10.27 -14.68
N ASP A 104 -3.36 -10.35 -16.00
CA ASP A 104 -2.26 -10.22 -16.96
C ASP A 104 -1.80 -8.77 -17.10
N ALA A 105 -2.76 -7.84 -17.19
CA ALA A 105 -2.50 -6.41 -17.29
C ALA A 105 -2.39 -5.70 -15.93
N LEU A 106 -2.68 -6.41 -14.84
CA LEU A 106 -2.79 -5.87 -13.48
C LEU A 106 -3.80 -4.72 -13.34
N GLN A 107 -4.77 -4.60 -14.25
CA GLN A 107 -5.75 -3.52 -14.19
C GLN A 107 -6.69 -3.69 -12.99
N PRO A 108 -7.02 -2.57 -12.29
CA PRO A 108 -7.91 -2.63 -11.15
C PRO A 108 -9.36 -2.90 -11.58
N ASP A 109 -10.09 -3.67 -10.77
CA ASP A 109 -11.55 -3.63 -10.77
C ASP A 109 -12.00 -2.34 -10.10
N ILE A 110 -12.32 -1.33 -10.91
CA ILE A 110 -12.68 0.00 -10.42
C ILE A 110 -13.98 0.03 -9.60
N PHE A 111 -14.91 -0.92 -9.82
CA PHE A 111 -16.15 -0.99 -9.04
C PHE A 111 -15.87 -1.55 -7.65
N GLY A 112 -15.17 -2.69 -7.60
CA GLY A 112 -14.72 -3.27 -6.34
C GLY A 112 -13.76 -2.36 -5.57
N LEU A 113 -12.93 -1.58 -6.28
CA LEU A 113 -12.02 -0.62 -5.68
C LEU A 113 -12.77 0.48 -4.90
N VAL A 114 -13.77 1.11 -5.53
CA VAL A 114 -14.57 2.17 -4.89
C VAL A 114 -15.35 1.60 -3.70
N GLU A 115 -15.93 0.41 -3.83
CA GLU A 115 -16.64 -0.25 -2.73
C GLU A 115 -15.71 -0.54 -1.55
N ALA A 116 -14.56 -1.15 -1.80
CA ALA A 116 -13.56 -1.45 -0.77
C ALA A 116 -13.01 -0.17 -0.12
N ALA A 117 -12.81 0.89 -0.90
CA ALA A 117 -12.37 2.18 -0.39
C ALA A 117 -13.38 2.76 0.62
N GLY A 118 -14.68 2.75 0.28
CA GLY A 118 -15.73 3.24 1.17
C GLY A 118 -15.83 2.45 2.49
N ILE A 119 -15.72 1.12 2.42
CA ILE A 119 -15.69 0.26 3.62
C ILE A 119 -14.49 0.64 4.49
N LEU A 120 -13.29 0.70 3.92
CA LEU A 120 -12.05 0.94 4.68
C LEU A 120 -12.00 2.36 5.24
N ALA A 121 -12.41 3.37 4.47
CA ALA A 121 -12.51 4.75 4.97
C ALA A 121 -13.50 4.85 6.14
N GLY A 122 -14.65 4.17 6.07
CA GLY A 122 -15.61 4.07 7.17
C GLY A 122 -15.05 3.37 8.42
N GLU A 123 -14.04 2.52 8.25
CA GLU A 123 -13.30 1.85 9.34
C GLU A 123 -12.08 2.64 9.85
N GLY A 124 -11.90 3.88 9.39
CA GLY A 124 -10.83 4.77 9.80
C GLY A 124 -9.49 4.53 9.10
N PHE A 125 -9.48 3.82 7.96
CA PHE A 125 -8.29 3.74 7.13
C PHE A 125 -8.05 5.03 6.33
N GLU A 126 -6.78 5.29 6.08
CA GLU A 126 -6.30 6.34 5.18
C GLU A 126 -5.88 5.66 3.87
N VAL A 127 -6.80 5.66 2.90
CA VAL A 127 -6.75 4.82 1.71
C VAL A 127 -5.98 5.49 0.56
N PHE A 128 -5.05 4.77 -0.05
CA PHE A 128 -4.31 5.16 -1.25
C PHE A 128 -4.75 4.27 -2.42
N PRO A 129 -5.73 4.69 -3.24
CA PRO A 129 -6.31 3.83 -4.25
C PRO A 129 -5.39 3.64 -5.46
N TYR A 130 -5.13 2.39 -5.84
CA TYR A 130 -4.53 2.05 -7.14
C TYR A 130 -5.64 2.02 -8.20
N THR A 131 -5.80 3.14 -8.92
CA THR A 131 -6.87 3.37 -9.89
C THR A 131 -6.31 3.69 -11.28
N THR A 132 -7.20 3.81 -12.26
CA THR A 132 -6.92 4.31 -13.61
C THR A 132 -7.00 5.84 -13.68
N GLU A 133 -6.66 6.42 -14.83
CA GLU A 133 -6.79 7.83 -15.18
C GLU A 133 -8.24 8.32 -15.38
N ASP A 134 -9.24 7.51 -15.01
CA ASP A 134 -10.66 7.84 -15.11
C ASP A 134 -11.07 8.84 -14.02
N LEU A 135 -11.42 10.07 -14.43
CA LEU A 135 -11.81 11.14 -13.53
C LEU A 135 -13.13 10.85 -12.78
N ILE A 136 -14.05 10.11 -13.39
CA ILE A 136 -15.31 9.73 -12.73
C ILE A 136 -15.04 8.74 -11.60
N VAL A 137 -14.10 7.81 -11.80
CA VAL A 137 -13.66 6.91 -10.74
C VAL A 137 -12.93 7.69 -9.65
N ALA A 138 -12.08 8.66 -10.00
CA ALA A 138 -11.40 9.51 -9.03
C ALA A 138 -12.39 10.30 -8.16
N GLU A 139 -13.42 10.92 -8.75
CA GLU A 139 -14.48 11.61 -8.00
C GLU A 139 -15.20 10.67 -7.02
N LYS A 140 -15.55 9.45 -7.47
CA LYS A 140 -16.17 8.44 -6.61
C LYS A 140 -15.28 7.99 -5.46
N LEU A 141 -13.96 7.91 -5.68
CA LEU A 141 -13.00 7.58 -4.63
C LEU A 141 -12.91 8.71 -3.59
N LEU A 142 -12.97 9.97 -4.01
CA LEU A 142 -13.04 11.11 -3.10
C LEU A 142 -14.34 11.08 -2.28
N GLU A 143 -15.48 10.81 -2.92
CA GLU A 143 -16.79 10.64 -2.24
C GLU A 143 -16.77 9.47 -1.23
N ALA A 144 -16.05 8.39 -1.55
CA ALA A 144 -15.85 7.25 -0.67
C ALA A 144 -14.94 7.56 0.53
N GLY A 145 -14.26 8.71 0.56
CA GLY A 145 -13.45 9.18 1.69
C GLY A 145 -11.94 9.18 1.46
N CYS A 146 -11.47 8.82 0.26
CA CYS A 146 -10.06 8.98 -0.11
C CYS A 146 -9.69 10.47 -0.21
N LYS A 147 -8.41 10.79 0.02
CA LYS A 147 -7.87 12.17 -0.05
C LYS A 147 -6.63 12.31 -0.93
N VAL A 148 -6.25 11.23 -1.61
CA VAL A 148 -5.00 11.08 -2.37
C VAL A 148 -5.27 10.33 -3.67
#